data_AF-A0A218Q4H9-F1
#
_entry.id   AF-A0A218Q4H9-F1
#
_cell.length_a   1.000
_cell.length_b   1.000
_cell.length_c   1.000
_cell.angle_alpha   90.00
_cell.angle_beta   90.00
_cell.angle_gamma   90.00
#
_symmetry.space_group_name_H-M   'P 1'
#
loop_
_entity.id
_entity.type
_entity.pdbx_description
1 polymer ?
#
loop_
_entity_poly.entity_id
_entity_poly.type
_entity_poly.pdbx_seq_one_letter_code
_entity_poly.pdbx_strand_id
1 'polypeptide(L)'
;MFEKQPEGLQQRVKELATQAIEDSNPTAWFDVVYSKSNGDFTQIPWAKLTCHPYLQDWLTIHDTQGEGLSALVIGCGLGDDAEALADKGFQVTKN
;
A
#
# COMPACT_ATOMS: atom_id res chain seq x y z
N MET A 1 10.04 9.54 -11.95
CA MET A 1 10.07 10.78 -11.15
C MET A 1 9.32 10.49 -9.87
N PHE A 2 9.95 10.53 -8.70
CA PHE A 2 9.21 10.38 -7.45
C PHE A 2 8.35 11.63 -7.28
N GLU A 3 7.03 11.47 -7.34
CA GLU A 3 6.14 12.59 -7.06
C GLU A 3 6.43 13.13 -5.66
N LYS A 4 6.62 14.44 -5.57
CA LYS A 4 6.91 15.11 -4.31
C LYS A 4 5.62 15.09 -3.50
N GLN A 5 5.62 14.36 -2.40
CA GLN A 5 4.47 14.31 -1.49
C GLN A 5 4.11 15.71 -0.97
N PRO A 6 2.84 15.96 -0.62
CA PRO A 6 2.44 17.19 0.04
C PRO A 6 3.34 17.47 1.26
N GLU A 7 3.79 18.72 1.38
CA GLU A 7 4.64 19.12 2.50
C GLU A 7 3.92 18.86 3.83
N GLY A 8 4.62 18.23 4.78
CA GLY A 8 4.06 17.88 6.09
C GLY A 8 3.21 16.60 6.13
N LEU A 9 2.95 15.92 5.01
CA LEU A 9 2.13 14.69 5.01
C LEU A 9 2.75 13.59 5.89
N GLN A 10 4.06 13.36 5.76
CA GLN A 10 4.77 12.38 6.59
C GLN A 10 4.77 12.74 8.07
N GLN A 11 4.91 14.04 8.37
CA GLN A 11 4.91 14.55 9.74
C GLN A 11 3.53 14.34 10.40
N ARG A 12 2.45 14.64 9.68
CA ARG A 12 1.08 14.38 10.13
C ARG A 12 0.83 12.90 10.40
N VAL A 13 1.28 12.01 9.51
CA VAL A 13 1.14 10.56 9.71
C VAL A 13 1.91 10.10 10.95
N LYS A 14 3.11 10.62 11.16
CA LYS A 14 3.91 10.33 12.35
C LYS A 14 3.20 10.77 13.63
N GLU A 15 2.61 11.97 13.65
CA GLU A 15 1.82 12.47 14.79
C GLU A 15 0.61 11.59 15.09
N LEU A 16 -0.15 11.20 14.07
CA LEU A 16 -1.29 10.29 14.22
C LEU A 16 -0.85 8.93 14.77
N ALA A 17 0.25 8.38 14.28
CA ALA A 17 0.79 7.11 14.75
C ALA A 17 1.26 7.19 16.22
N THR A 18 1.93 8.29 16.61
CA THR A 18 2.33 8.52 18.00
C THR A 18 1.11 8.61 18.92
N GLN A 19 0.10 9.39 18.56
CA GLN A 19 -1.14 9.48 19.36
C GLN A 19 -1.83 8.13 19.51
N ALA A 20 -1.92 7.35 18.43
CA ALA A 20 -2.55 6.03 18.46
C ALA A 20 -1.81 5.03 19.38
N ILE A 21 -0.49 5.14 19.48
CA ILE A 21 0.32 4.36 20.44
C ILE A 21 0.00 4.79 21.88
N GLU A 22 -0.06 6.09 22.14
CA GLU A 22 -0.41 6.65 23.47
C GLU A 22 -1.81 6.20 23.91
N ASP A 23 -2.74 6.11 22.96
CA ASP A 23 -4.12 5.66 23.18
C ASP A 23 -4.25 4.12 23.28
N SER A 24 -3.14 3.37 23.29
CA SER A 24 -3.10 1.90 23.33
C SER A 24 -3.85 1.23 22.16
N ASN A 25 -3.97 1.92 21.02
CA ASN A 25 -4.59 1.41 19.80
C ASN A 25 -3.71 1.71 18.57
N PRO A 26 -2.56 1.02 18.42
CA PRO A 26 -1.48 1.42 17.51
C PRO A 26 -1.83 1.37 16.02
N THR A 27 -2.98 0.79 15.64
CA THR A 27 -3.43 0.70 14.24
C THR A 27 -4.57 1.66 13.92
N ALA A 28 -5.22 2.30 14.90
CA ALA A 28 -6.37 3.17 14.66
C ALA A 28 -6.07 4.37 13.73
N TRP A 29 -4.81 4.80 13.67
CA TRP A 29 -4.43 5.92 12.83
C TRP A 29 -4.56 5.63 11.32
N PHE A 30 -4.53 4.36 10.88
CA PHE A 30 -4.75 3.99 9.48
C PHE A 30 -6.15 4.41 9.02
N ASP A 31 -7.18 4.10 9.82
CA ASP A 31 -8.57 4.47 9.51
C ASP A 31 -8.75 5.99 9.42
N VAL A 32 -8.03 6.75 10.25
CA VAL A 32 -8.03 8.21 10.20
C VAL A 32 -7.41 8.73 8.90
N VAL A 33 -6.32 8.11 8.44
CA VAL A 33 -5.69 8.48 7.15
C VAL A 33 -6.62 8.16 5.99
N TYR A 34 -7.17 6.95 5.93
CA TYR A 34 -8.07 6.54 4.85
C TYR A 34 -9.36 7.34 4.82
N SER A 35 -10.04 7.53 5.96
CA SER A 35 -11.28 8.31 6.02
C SER A 35 -11.09 9.77 5.65
N LYS A 36 -9.98 10.40 6.09
CA LYS A 36 -9.69 11.82 5.78
C LYS A 36 -9.18 12.03 4.35
N SER A 37 -8.74 10.98 3.66
CA SER A 37 -8.35 11.09 2.25
C SER A 37 -9.54 11.46 1.36
N ASN A 38 -10.78 11.07 1.74
CA ASN A 38 -11.98 11.30 0.94
C ASN A 38 -11.83 10.89 -0.55
N GLY A 39 -11.09 9.80 -0.80
CA GLY A 39 -10.78 9.31 -2.15
C GLY A 39 -9.58 9.98 -2.83
N ASP A 40 -9.00 11.02 -2.24
CA ASP A 40 -7.73 11.61 -2.68
C ASP A 40 -6.54 10.79 -2.17
N PHE A 41 -6.08 9.87 -3.02
CA PHE A 41 -4.93 9.00 -2.73
C PHE A 41 -3.63 9.79 -2.50
N THR A 42 -3.52 11.05 -2.97
CA THR A 42 -2.34 11.89 -2.72
C THR A 42 -2.16 12.25 -1.23
N GLN A 43 -3.21 12.07 -0.42
CA GLN A 43 -3.18 12.20 1.03
C GLN A 43 -2.70 10.94 1.76
N ILE A 44 -2.39 9.87 1.03
CA ILE A 44 -1.94 8.59 1.59
C ILE A 44 -0.49 8.40 1.16
N PRO A 45 0.51 8.53 2.06
CA PRO A 45 1.91 8.60 1.66
C PRO A 45 2.41 7.35 0.90
N TRP A 46 1.83 6.19 1.15
CA TRP A 46 2.21 4.95 0.46
C TRP A 46 1.42 4.67 -0.82
N ALA A 47 0.35 5.42 -1.11
CA ALA A 47 -0.49 5.20 -2.28
C ALA A 47 0.12 5.83 -3.54
N LYS A 48 0.97 5.07 -4.23
CA LYS A 48 1.64 5.51 -5.46
C LYS A 48 0.88 5.12 -6.74
N LEU A 49 -0.23 4.38 -6.61
CA LEU A 49 -1.01 3.84 -7.73
C LEU A 49 -0.18 3.04 -8.73
N THR A 50 0.81 2.31 -8.20
CA THR A 50 1.71 1.47 -8.97
C THR A 50 2.27 0.38 -8.07
N CYS A 51 2.53 -0.78 -8.67
CA CYS A 51 3.27 -1.86 -8.04
C CYS A 51 4.59 -1.33 -7.47
N HIS A 52 4.97 -1.84 -6.30
CA HIS A 52 6.23 -1.52 -5.66
C HIS A 52 7.39 -1.89 -6.59
N PRO A 53 8.37 -1.00 -6.85
CA PRO A 53 9.41 -1.22 -7.86
C PRO A 53 10.15 -2.54 -7.70
N TYR A 54 10.45 -2.96 -6.47
CA TYR A 54 11.13 -4.23 -6.23
C TYR A 54 10.29 -5.47 -6.58
N LEU A 55 8.97 -5.41 -6.38
CA LEU A 55 8.08 -6.49 -6.81
C LEU A 55 7.95 -6.49 -8.34
N GLN A 56 7.76 -5.31 -8.94
CA GLN A 56 7.71 -5.15 -10.39
C GLN A 56 8.97 -5.70 -11.07
N ASP A 57 10.15 -5.34 -10.56
CA ASP A 57 11.43 -5.79 -11.08
C ASP A 57 11.55 -7.32 -10.95
N TRP A 58 11.19 -7.87 -9.80
CA TRP A 58 11.23 -9.32 -9.58
C TRP A 58 10.31 -10.08 -10.54
N LEU A 59 9.06 -9.65 -10.69
CA LEU A 59 8.09 -10.26 -11.62
C LEU A 59 8.54 -10.16 -13.08
N THR A 60 9.28 -9.12 -13.42
CA THR A 60 9.84 -8.91 -14.76
C THR A 60 11.04 -9.80 -15.02
N ILE A 61 11.97 -9.89 -14.07
CA ILE A 61 13.20 -10.70 -14.18
C ILE A 61 12.89 -12.19 -14.27
N HIS A 62 11.89 -12.65 -13.52
CA HIS A 62 11.58 -14.07 -13.42
C HIS A 62 10.47 -14.55 -14.36
N ASP A 63 9.92 -13.65 -15.19
CA ASP A 63 8.78 -13.93 -16.09
C ASP A 63 7.71 -14.82 -15.44
N THR A 64 7.32 -14.46 -14.21
CA THR A 64 6.53 -15.33 -13.35
C THR A 64 5.14 -15.56 -13.93
N GLN A 65 4.73 -16.83 -14.01
CA GLN A 65 3.39 -17.28 -14.39
C GLN A 65 2.71 -17.88 -13.15
N GLY A 66 1.55 -17.34 -12.80
CA GLY A 66 0.84 -17.59 -11.55
C GLY A 66 -0.31 -18.58 -11.65
N GLU A 67 -0.60 -19.13 -12.84
CA GLU A 67 -1.74 -20.00 -13.05
C GLU A 67 -1.72 -21.22 -12.11
N GLY A 68 -2.82 -21.40 -11.38
CA GLY A 68 -2.94 -22.48 -10.39
C GLY A 68 -2.18 -22.24 -9.09
N LEU A 69 -1.54 -21.09 -8.92
CA LEU A 69 -0.86 -20.66 -7.69
C LEU A 69 -1.67 -19.60 -6.96
N SER A 70 -1.45 -19.49 -5.64
CA SER A 70 -2.06 -18.47 -4.79
C SER A 70 -1.00 -17.49 -4.28
N ALA A 71 -1.41 -16.24 -4.07
CA ALA A 71 -0.58 -15.20 -3.46
C ALA A 71 -1.35 -14.47 -2.34
N LEU A 72 -0.62 -13.99 -1.33
CA LEU A 72 -1.16 -13.18 -0.23
C LEU A 72 -0.37 -11.87 -0.16
N VAL A 73 -1.06 -10.74 -0.24
CA VAL A 73 -0.48 -9.43 -0.01
C VAL A 73 -0.94 -8.92 1.36
N ILE A 74 -0.01 -8.84 2.31
CA ILE A 74 -0.26 -8.40 3.68
C ILE A 74 -0.11 -6.88 3.75
N GLY A 75 -1.10 -6.18 4.31
CA GLY A 75 -1.09 -4.73 4.36
C GLY A 75 -1.20 -4.15 2.96
N CYS A 76 -2.14 -4.65 2.16
CA CYS A 76 -2.20 -4.40 0.72
C CYS A 76 -2.45 -2.94 0.35
N GLY A 77 -2.83 -2.10 1.32
CA GLY A 77 -3.13 -0.69 1.09
C GLY A 77 -4.24 -0.54 0.05
N LEU A 78 -3.97 0.19 -1.03
CA LEU A 78 -4.91 0.34 -2.15
C LEU A 78 -4.93 -0.85 -3.11
N GLY A 79 -3.99 -1.79 -2.98
CA GLY A 79 -4.00 -3.05 -3.72
C GLY A 79 -3.10 -3.13 -4.96
N ASP A 80 -2.24 -2.14 -5.21
CA ASP A 80 -1.43 -2.08 -6.43
C ASP A 80 -0.55 -3.33 -6.65
N ASP A 81 0.10 -3.82 -5.60
CA ASP A 81 0.90 -5.07 -5.65
C ASP A 81 0.03 -6.31 -5.86
N ALA A 82 -1.19 -6.29 -5.31
CA ALA A 82 -2.14 -7.40 -5.46
C ALA A 82 -2.67 -7.49 -6.88
N GLU A 83 -2.94 -6.35 -7.53
CA GLU A 83 -3.32 -6.31 -8.95
C GLU A 83 -2.16 -6.77 -9.84
N ALA A 84 -0.93 -6.34 -9.57
CA ALA A 84 0.23 -6.79 -10.35
C ALA A 84 0.46 -8.31 -10.28
N LEU A 85 0.17 -8.94 -9.14
CA LEU A 85 0.20 -10.40 -9.00
C LEU A 85 -0.99 -11.06 -9.69
N ALA A 86 -2.19 -10.48 -9.62
CA ALA A 86 -3.36 -11.00 -10.32
C ALA A 86 -3.17 -10.97 -11.85
N ASP A 87 -2.53 -9.92 -12.39
CA ASP A 87 -2.17 -9.79 -13.81
C ASP A 87 -1.18 -10.86 -14.28
N LYS A 88 -0.43 -11.47 -13.34
CA LYS A 88 0.43 -12.63 -13.59
C LYS A 88 -0.29 -13.97 -13.43
N GLY A 89 -1.60 -13.98 -13.19
CA GLY A 89 -2.42 -15.19 -13.14
C GLY A 89 -2.57 -15.82 -11.75
N PHE A 90 -2.05 -15.19 -10.69
CA PHE A 90 -2.18 -15.70 -9.32
C PHE A 90 -3.61 -15.55 -8.79
N GLN A 91 -4.04 -16.49 -7.95
CA GLN A 91 -5.21 -16.30 -7.08
C GLN A 91 -4.82 -15.48 -5.84
N VAL A 92 -5.13 -14.19 -5.85
CA VAL A 92 -4.66 -13.24 -4.83
C VAL A 92 -5.65 -13.07 -3.67
N THR A 93 -5.14 -13.16 -2.44
CA THR A 93 -5.81 -12.70 -1.21
C THR A 93 -5.20 -11.38 -0.75
N LYS A 94 -6.06 -10.42 -0.37
CA LYS A 94 -5.68 -9.06 0.05
C LYS A 94 -6.18 -8.85 1.50
N ASN A 95 -5.31 -8.37 2.39
CA ASN A 95 -5.62 -8.07 3.80
C ASN A 95 -5.01 -6.74 4.23
#